data_AF-A0A1H0L5H2-F1
#
_entry.id   AF-A0A1H0L5H2-F1
#
_cell.length_a   1.000
_cell.length_b   1.000
_cell.length_c   1.000
_cell.angle_alpha   90.00
_cell.angle_beta   90.00
_cell.angle_gamma   90.00
#
_symmetry.space_group_name_H-M   'P 1'
#
loop_
_entity.id
_entity.type
_entity.pdbx_description
1 polymer ?
#
loop_
_entity_poly.entity_id
_entity_poly.type
_entity_poly.pdbx_seq_one_letter_code
_entity_poly.pdbx_strand_id
1 'polypeptide(L)'
;MSRDRLVHALWGTEAPESARGSIYTYVAGLRKDMDLAGASVRLMSARTGYTMNLADFDTDARRFDRHWSAGRTLAETAAIAEFDAALKLWNGAPLAGAGGALVDTERAGLVEQWLAMAEQRGTLMLELGGQEYGLASELSLLTDLHPLRERLRALFRIRMCDPFTNGRLSWCVEREVYVDQLGIQGIQRVSWILLPQMAPAGGG
;
A
#
# COMPACT_ATOMS: atom_id res chain seq x y z
N MET A 1 21.75 3.54 -13.58
CA MET A 1 21.67 4.91 -13.04
C MET A 1 22.94 5.69 -13.35
N SER A 2 22.85 6.97 -13.71
CA SER A 2 24.04 7.82 -13.95
C SER A 2 24.73 8.23 -12.65
N ARG A 3 26.01 8.63 -12.72
CA ARG A 3 26.75 9.11 -11.54
C ARG A 3 26.15 10.37 -10.94
N ASP A 4 25.77 11.34 -11.77
CA ASP A 4 25.19 12.59 -11.27
C ASP A 4 23.83 12.34 -10.59
N ARG A 5 23.04 11.37 -11.10
CA ARG A 5 21.79 10.96 -10.43
C ARG A 5 22.05 10.24 -9.11
N LEU A 6 23.12 9.47 -8.99
CA LEU A 6 23.57 8.88 -7.71
C LEU A 6 24.00 9.96 -6.71
N VAL A 7 24.76 10.96 -7.16
CA VAL A 7 25.16 12.09 -6.31
C VAL A 7 23.93 12.81 -5.78
N HIS A 8 23.01 13.17 -6.69
CA HIS A 8 21.80 13.86 -6.32
C HIS A 8 20.89 13.02 -5.42
N ALA A 9 20.79 11.71 -5.63
CA ALA A 9 19.99 10.82 -4.79
C ALA A 9 20.51 10.73 -3.34
N LEU A 10 21.83 10.74 -3.15
CA LEU A 10 22.48 10.59 -1.84
C LEU A 10 22.59 11.91 -1.08
N TRP A 11 22.92 12.99 -1.78
CA TRP A 11 23.24 14.28 -1.15
C TRP A 11 22.34 15.45 -1.58
N GLY A 12 21.46 15.27 -2.55
CA GLY A 12 20.55 16.32 -3.02
C GLY A 12 21.32 17.55 -3.51
N THR A 13 21.03 18.71 -2.90
CA THR A 13 21.71 19.99 -3.15
C THR A 13 22.95 20.20 -2.27
N GLU A 14 23.19 19.34 -1.28
CA GLU A 14 24.27 19.45 -0.30
C GLU A 14 25.44 18.51 -0.62
N ALA A 15 25.67 18.23 -1.90
CA ALA A 15 26.74 17.32 -2.33
C ALA A 15 28.12 17.89 -2.00
N PRO A 16 28.98 17.12 -1.27
CA PRO A 16 30.35 17.54 -1.04
C PRO A 16 31.16 17.50 -2.33
N GLU A 17 32.26 18.27 -2.40
CA GLU A 17 33.18 18.25 -3.55
C GLU A 17 33.69 16.83 -3.86
N SER A 18 33.82 15.99 -2.84
CA SER A 18 34.28 14.61 -2.95
C SER A 18 33.20 13.61 -3.39
N ALA A 19 31.94 14.03 -3.60
CA ALA A 19 30.80 13.12 -3.81
C ALA A 19 31.04 12.09 -4.92
N ARG A 20 31.63 12.52 -6.05
CA ARG A 20 31.97 11.61 -7.15
C ARG A 20 32.99 10.56 -6.73
N GLY A 21 34.02 10.95 -5.95
CA GLY A 21 35.01 10.04 -5.37
C GLY A 21 34.37 9.05 -4.41
N SER A 22 33.50 9.52 -3.52
CA SER A 22 32.77 8.70 -2.55
C SER A 22 31.91 7.62 -3.23
N ILE A 23 31.27 7.92 -4.37
CA ILE A 23 30.52 6.91 -5.14
C ILE A 23 31.42 5.75 -5.57
N TYR A 24 32.65 6.01 -6.01
CA TYR A 24 33.56 4.91 -6.39
C TYR A 24 33.87 4.01 -5.19
N THR A 25 34.10 4.60 -4.01
CA THR A 25 34.33 3.85 -2.77
C THR A 25 33.12 3.02 -2.38
N TYR A 26 31.91 3.58 -2.42
CA TYR A 26 30.68 2.83 -2.12
C TYR A 26 30.41 1.70 -3.10
N VAL A 27 30.62 1.94 -4.40
CA VAL A 27 30.45 0.90 -5.43
C VAL A 27 31.48 -0.22 -5.27
N ALA A 28 32.73 0.11 -4.93
CA ALA A 28 33.77 -0.88 -4.67
C ALA A 28 33.45 -1.73 -3.43
N GLY A 29 33.00 -1.10 -2.34
CA GLY A 29 32.55 -1.79 -1.14
C GLY A 29 31.36 -2.71 -1.42
N LEU A 30 30.32 -2.21 -2.09
CA LEU A 30 29.14 -3.00 -2.43
C LEU A 30 29.49 -4.20 -3.32
N ARG A 31 30.38 -4.05 -4.31
CA ARG A 31 30.85 -5.18 -5.12
C ARG A 31 31.52 -6.25 -4.27
N LYS A 32 32.40 -5.84 -3.35
CA LYS A 32 33.08 -6.76 -2.43
C LYS A 32 32.07 -7.51 -1.56
N ASP A 33 31.09 -6.82 -1.00
CA ASP A 33 30.08 -7.45 -0.15
C ASP A 33 29.20 -8.42 -0.95
N MET A 34 28.86 -8.06 -2.20
CA MET A 34 28.14 -8.94 -3.12
C MET A 34 28.95 -10.19 -3.50
N ASP A 35 30.25 -10.04 -3.73
CA ASP A 35 31.15 -11.17 -4.02
C ASP A 35 31.26 -12.11 -2.81
N LEU A 36 31.40 -11.55 -1.61
CA LEU A 36 31.43 -12.33 -0.36
C LEU A 36 30.11 -13.07 -0.10
N ALA A 37 28.98 -12.45 -0.45
CA ALA A 37 27.66 -13.07 -0.36
C ALA A 37 27.39 -14.10 -1.48
N GLY A 38 28.31 -14.29 -2.43
CA GLY A 38 28.12 -15.18 -3.58
C GLY A 38 26.97 -14.74 -4.50
N ALA A 39 26.67 -13.44 -4.55
CA ALA A 39 25.54 -12.92 -5.30
C ALA A 39 25.74 -13.14 -6.82
N SER A 40 24.73 -13.70 -7.48
CA SER A 40 24.74 -13.90 -8.94
C SER A 40 24.60 -12.58 -9.71
N VAL A 41 23.92 -11.58 -9.13
CA VAL A 41 23.84 -10.24 -9.71
C VAL A 41 25.16 -9.51 -9.61
N ARG A 42 25.50 -8.77 -10.66
CA ARG A 42 26.71 -7.95 -10.72
C ARG A 42 26.37 -6.48 -10.93
N LEU A 43 27.00 -5.61 -10.13
CA LEU A 43 26.97 -4.17 -10.34
C LEU A 43 28.01 -3.79 -11.40
N MET A 44 27.57 -3.53 -12.62
CA MET A 44 28.43 -3.24 -13.77
C MET A 44 28.66 -1.73 -13.94
N SER A 45 29.87 -1.36 -14.33
CA SER A 45 30.16 0.01 -14.76
C SER A 45 29.64 0.23 -16.18
N ALA A 46 28.88 1.30 -16.39
CA ALA A 46 28.45 1.77 -17.70
C ALA A 46 29.11 3.12 -18.03
N ARG A 47 29.02 3.56 -19.29
CA ARG A 47 29.69 4.78 -19.79
C ARG A 47 29.45 6.00 -18.89
N THR A 48 28.21 6.20 -18.41
CA THR A 48 27.82 7.36 -17.60
C THR A 48 27.46 7.03 -16.15
N GLY A 49 27.67 5.79 -15.70
CA GLY A 49 27.27 5.38 -14.35
C GLY A 49 27.37 3.88 -14.10
N TYR A 50 26.32 3.32 -13.49
CA TYR A 50 26.29 1.93 -13.07
C TYR A 50 24.97 1.28 -13.42
N THR A 51 25.02 -0.02 -13.71
CA THR A 51 23.83 -0.82 -14.00
C THR A 51 23.88 -2.12 -13.23
N MET A 52 22.70 -2.61 -12.85
CA MET A 52 22.51 -3.86 -12.15
C MET A 52 21.32 -4.56 -12.80
N ASN A 53 21.51 -5.77 -13.29
CA ASN A 53 20.42 -6.56 -13.87
C ASN A 53 19.74 -7.37 -12.76
N LEU A 54 18.49 -7.00 -12.46
CA LEU A 54 17.67 -7.66 -11.46
C LEU A 54 16.63 -8.60 -12.07
N ALA A 55 16.75 -8.95 -13.36
CA ALA A 55 15.75 -9.77 -14.07
C ALA A 55 15.49 -11.11 -13.38
N ASP A 56 16.54 -11.76 -12.88
CA ASP A 56 16.44 -13.05 -12.19
C ASP A 56 16.26 -12.90 -10.66
N PHE A 57 16.16 -11.66 -10.16
CA PHE A 57 16.03 -11.39 -8.73
C PHE A 57 14.58 -11.18 -8.36
N ASP A 58 14.12 -12.04 -7.46
CA ASP A 58 12.78 -12.00 -6.94
C ASP A 58 12.72 -11.18 -5.66
N THR A 59 12.73 -9.86 -5.81
CA THR A 59 12.61 -8.92 -4.69
C THR A 59 11.21 -8.96 -4.08
N ASP A 60 11.11 -8.61 -2.80
CA ASP A 60 9.83 -8.39 -2.11
C ASP A 60 8.91 -7.42 -2.86
N ALA A 61 9.45 -6.31 -3.39
CA ALA A 61 8.69 -5.37 -4.22
C ALA A 61 8.15 -6.03 -5.50
N ARG A 62 8.94 -6.85 -6.19
CA ARG A 62 8.48 -7.59 -7.39
C ARG A 62 7.45 -8.64 -7.04
N ARG A 63 7.59 -9.32 -5.89
CA ARG A 63 6.57 -10.26 -5.37
C ARG A 63 5.27 -9.53 -5.07
N PHE A 64 5.35 -8.37 -4.42
CA PHE A 64 4.21 -7.51 -4.13
C PHE A 64 3.47 -7.11 -5.40
N ASP A 65 4.18 -6.65 -6.44
CA ASP A 65 3.59 -6.28 -7.74
C ASP A 65 2.90 -7.46 -8.44
N ARG A 66 3.47 -8.67 -8.33
CA ARG A 66 2.85 -9.88 -8.90
C ARG A 66 1.56 -10.24 -8.19
N HIS A 67 1.56 -10.24 -6.86
CA HIS A 67 0.36 -10.49 -6.07
C HIS A 67 -0.72 -9.42 -6.33
N TRP A 68 -0.33 -8.14 -6.45
CA TRP A 68 -1.23 -7.07 -6.86
C TRP A 68 -1.88 -7.35 -8.21
N SER A 69 -1.06 -7.70 -9.20
CA SER A 69 -1.53 -7.98 -10.55
C SER A 69 -2.43 -9.21 -10.60
N ALA A 70 -2.08 -10.28 -9.88
CA ALA A 70 -2.87 -11.50 -9.79
C ALA A 70 -4.22 -11.22 -9.12
N GLY A 71 -4.24 -10.60 -7.95
CA GLY A 71 -5.45 -10.33 -7.19
C GLY A 71 -6.47 -9.47 -7.95
N ARG A 72 -6.02 -8.59 -8.85
CA ARG A 72 -6.92 -7.80 -9.70
C ARG A 72 -7.65 -8.59 -10.79
N THR A 73 -7.23 -9.83 -11.06
CA THR A 73 -7.80 -10.68 -12.12
C THR A 73 -8.56 -11.89 -11.59
N LEU A 74 -8.46 -12.13 -10.28
CA LEU A 74 -9.05 -13.27 -9.61
C LEU A 74 -10.42 -12.94 -9.03
N ALA A 75 -11.20 -13.98 -8.72
CA ALA A 75 -12.42 -13.86 -7.91
C ALA A 75 -12.09 -13.40 -6.49
N GLU A 76 -13.07 -12.83 -5.79
CA GLU A 76 -12.90 -12.07 -4.56
C GLU A 76 -12.10 -12.82 -3.48
N THR A 77 -12.43 -14.09 -3.23
CA THR A 77 -11.75 -14.91 -2.21
C THR A 77 -10.28 -15.20 -2.56
N ALA A 78 -10.00 -15.48 -3.84
CA ALA A 78 -8.65 -15.72 -4.31
C ALA A 78 -7.85 -14.41 -4.39
N ALA A 79 -8.50 -13.29 -4.72
CA ALA A 79 -7.90 -11.96 -4.72
C ALA A 79 -7.47 -11.52 -3.31
N ILE A 80 -8.32 -11.75 -2.30
CA ILE A 80 -7.98 -11.48 -0.90
C ILE A 80 -6.74 -12.28 -0.48
N ALA A 81 -6.66 -13.56 -0.85
CA ALA A 81 -5.50 -14.39 -0.52
C ALA A 81 -4.19 -13.87 -1.15
N GLU A 82 -4.23 -13.38 -2.39
CA GLU A 82 -3.08 -12.73 -3.03
C GLU A 82 -2.69 -11.43 -2.30
N PHE A 83 -3.67 -10.59 -1.94
CA PHE A 83 -3.39 -9.35 -1.21
C PHE A 83 -2.85 -9.64 0.20
N ASP A 84 -3.35 -10.66 0.90
CA ASP A 84 -2.79 -11.12 2.18
C ASP A 84 -1.34 -11.56 2.05
N ALA A 85 -1.01 -12.32 1.00
CA ALA A 85 0.35 -12.77 0.75
C ALA A 85 1.29 -11.57 0.51
N ALA A 86 0.84 -10.59 -0.26
CA ALA A 86 1.60 -9.37 -0.53
C ALA A 86 1.80 -8.49 0.71
N LEU A 87 0.75 -8.25 1.49
CA LEU A 87 0.82 -7.42 2.70
C LEU A 87 1.76 -8.04 3.75
N LYS A 88 1.90 -9.37 3.79
CA LYS A 88 2.86 -10.08 4.66
C LYS A 88 4.33 -9.92 4.24
N LEU A 89 4.62 -9.48 3.02
CA LEU A 89 6.00 -9.18 2.59
C LEU A 89 6.56 -7.94 3.31
N TRP A 90 5.67 -7.09 3.82
CA TRP A 90 6.02 -5.85 4.48
C TRP A 90 6.47 -6.11 5.93
N ASN A 91 7.77 -5.94 6.16
CA ASN A 91 8.40 -6.14 7.47
C ASN A 91 8.95 -4.82 8.01
N GLY A 92 8.05 -3.88 8.30
CA GLY A 92 8.38 -2.55 8.80
C GLY A 92 8.51 -1.49 7.71
N ALA A 93 9.22 -0.39 8.01
CA ALA A 93 9.33 0.74 7.10
C ALA A 93 10.13 0.36 5.82
N PRO A 94 9.60 0.58 4.60
CA PRO A 94 10.29 0.25 3.36
C PRO A 94 11.63 0.96 3.26
N LEU A 95 12.71 0.27 2.86
CA LEU A 95 14.05 0.88 2.79
C LEU A 95 14.55 1.39 4.16
N ALA A 96 14.16 0.76 5.28
CA ALA A 96 14.70 1.07 6.60
C ALA A 96 16.24 1.10 6.61
N GLY A 97 16.82 2.10 7.26
CA GLY A 97 18.28 2.30 7.32
C GLY A 97 18.88 3.04 6.11
N ALA A 98 18.12 3.27 5.04
CA ALA A 98 18.51 4.15 3.94
C ALA A 98 17.83 5.53 4.06
N GLY A 99 18.49 6.58 3.58
CA GLY A 99 17.96 7.95 3.57
C GLY A 99 18.41 8.73 2.34
N GLY A 100 17.87 9.94 2.21
CA GLY A 100 18.10 10.82 1.07
C GLY A 100 16.83 11.02 0.25
N ALA A 101 16.73 12.15 -0.45
CA ALA A 101 15.50 12.61 -1.09
C ALA A 101 14.86 11.58 -2.04
N LEU A 102 15.69 10.82 -2.79
CA LEU A 102 15.20 9.75 -3.64
C LEU A 102 14.60 8.61 -2.81
N VAL A 103 15.30 8.16 -1.77
CA VAL A 103 14.84 7.08 -0.88
C VAL A 103 13.53 7.47 -0.19
N ASP A 104 13.41 8.71 0.25
CA ASP A 104 12.19 9.20 0.90
C ASP A 104 11.01 9.24 -0.07
N THR A 105 11.24 9.65 -1.32
CA THR A 105 10.23 9.62 -2.39
C THR A 105 9.78 8.19 -2.70
N GLU A 106 10.73 7.26 -2.88
CA GLU A 106 10.41 5.86 -3.16
C GLU A 106 9.71 5.20 -1.97
N ARG A 107 10.14 5.49 -0.73
CA ARG A 107 9.49 5.01 0.50
C ARG A 107 8.04 5.46 0.57
N ALA A 108 7.77 6.74 0.29
CA ALA A 108 6.40 7.25 0.23
C ALA A 108 5.59 6.51 -0.84
N GLY A 109 6.12 6.38 -2.06
CA GLY A 109 5.47 5.66 -3.15
C GLY A 109 5.18 4.18 -2.85
N LEU A 110 6.06 3.50 -2.10
CA LEU A 110 5.81 2.14 -1.63
C LEU A 110 4.67 2.12 -0.61
N VAL A 111 4.70 3.00 0.40
CA VAL A 111 3.65 3.06 1.44
C VAL A 111 2.28 3.31 0.80
N GLU A 112 2.23 4.16 -0.22
CA GLU A 112 1.03 4.41 -1.01
C GLU A 112 0.48 3.14 -1.67
N GLN A 113 1.35 2.32 -2.28
CA GLN A 113 0.93 1.06 -2.90
C GLN A 113 0.41 0.05 -1.88
N TRP A 114 1.05 -0.01 -0.72
CA TRP A 114 0.60 -0.86 0.38
C TRP A 114 -0.78 -0.44 0.90
N LEU A 115 -0.99 0.86 1.12
CA LEU A 115 -2.29 1.40 1.55
C LEU A 115 -3.37 1.11 0.51
N ALA A 116 -3.09 1.34 -0.78
CA ALA A 116 -4.04 1.04 -1.85
C ALA A 116 -4.44 -0.45 -1.87
N MET A 117 -3.49 -1.35 -1.59
CA MET A 117 -3.77 -2.77 -1.50
C MET A 117 -4.58 -3.15 -0.26
N ALA A 118 -4.25 -2.60 0.89
CA ALA A 118 -5.03 -2.80 2.12
C ALA A 118 -6.48 -2.29 1.94
N GLU A 119 -6.67 -1.14 1.29
CA GLU A 119 -7.98 -0.60 0.95
C GLU A 119 -8.76 -1.50 -0.02
N GLN A 120 -8.10 -2.05 -1.04
CA GLN A 120 -8.73 -2.97 -1.98
C GLN A 120 -9.13 -4.29 -1.31
N ARG A 121 -8.23 -4.86 -0.51
CA ARG A 121 -8.52 -6.03 0.32
C ARG A 121 -9.71 -5.79 1.24
N GLY A 122 -9.69 -4.69 1.99
CA GLY A 122 -10.79 -4.33 2.89
C GLY A 122 -12.12 -4.13 2.16
N THR A 123 -12.10 -3.62 0.93
CA THR A 123 -13.30 -3.51 0.08
C THR A 123 -13.89 -4.89 -0.21
N LEU A 124 -13.07 -5.81 -0.73
CA LEU A 124 -13.52 -7.17 -1.06
C LEU A 124 -14.04 -7.92 0.17
N MET A 125 -13.38 -7.75 1.32
CA MET A 125 -13.81 -8.39 2.57
C MET A 125 -15.18 -7.88 3.04
N LEU A 126 -15.47 -6.59 2.87
CA LEU A 126 -16.79 -6.03 3.17
C LEU A 126 -17.85 -6.54 2.19
N GLU A 127 -17.52 -6.66 0.90
CA GLU A 127 -18.43 -7.22 -0.11
C GLU A 127 -18.79 -8.69 0.17
N LEU A 128 -17.86 -9.46 0.74
CA LEU A 128 -18.08 -10.85 1.18
C LEU A 128 -18.77 -10.96 2.55
N GLY A 129 -19.35 -9.88 3.07
CA GLY A 129 -20.13 -9.88 4.31
C GLY A 129 -19.34 -9.61 5.58
N GLY A 130 -18.08 -9.17 5.46
CA GLY A 130 -17.33 -8.52 6.54
C GLY A 130 -16.98 -9.41 7.74
N GLN A 131 -17.23 -10.72 7.71
CA GLN A 131 -17.17 -11.58 8.90
C GLN A 131 -15.74 -11.87 9.42
N GLU A 132 -14.69 -11.37 8.76
CA GLU A 132 -13.32 -11.63 9.21
C GLU A 132 -13.04 -10.93 10.54
N TYR A 133 -12.69 -11.76 11.54
CA TYR A 133 -12.20 -11.29 12.84
C TYR A 133 -10.89 -10.53 12.65
N GLY A 134 -10.93 -9.22 12.88
CA GLY A 134 -9.75 -8.36 12.84
C GLY A 134 -9.84 -7.16 11.90
N LEU A 135 -10.71 -7.21 10.87
CA LEU A 135 -10.83 -6.13 9.88
C LEU A 135 -11.15 -4.77 10.54
N ALA A 136 -12.04 -4.75 11.54
CA ALA A 136 -12.38 -3.53 12.25
C ALA A 136 -11.16 -2.94 13.00
N SER A 137 -10.38 -3.79 13.68
CA SER A 137 -9.17 -3.37 14.40
C SER A 137 -8.08 -2.90 13.44
N GLU A 138 -7.89 -3.60 12.32
CA GLU A 138 -6.96 -3.24 11.26
C GLU A 138 -7.31 -1.87 10.65
N LEU A 139 -8.55 -1.68 10.23
CA LEU A 139 -9.02 -0.42 9.66
C LEU A 139 -8.98 0.74 10.67
N SER A 140 -9.22 0.46 11.95
CA SER A 140 -9.06 1.46 13.02
C SER A 140 -7.61 1.93 13.11
N LEU A 141 -6.66 1.00 13.21
CA LEU A 141 -5.23 1.31 13.27
C LEU A 141 -4.77 2.09 12.03
N LEU A 142 -5.18 1.64 10.85
CA LEU A 142 -4.83 2.30 9.59
C LEU A 142 -5.42 3.72 9.50
N THR A 143 -6.63 3.93 10.03
CA THR A 143 -7.26 5.25 10.08
C THR A 143 -6.52 6.19 11.05
N ASP A 144 -6.05 5.66 12.19
CA ASP A 144 -5.27 6.44 13.17
C ASP A 144 -3.90 6.84 12.61
N LEU A 145 -3.24 5.92 11.87
CA LEU A 145 -1.96 6.19 11.22
C LEU A 145 -2.09 7.10 9.99
N HIS A 146 -3.23 7.05 9.29
CA HIS A 146 -3.46 7.79 8.06
C HIS A 146 -4.80 8.56 8.09
N PRO A 147 -4.96 9.57 8.96
CA PRO A 147 -6.25 10.23 9.21
C PRO A 147 -6.80 11.03 8.02
N LEU A 148 -5.96 11.35 7.03
CA LEU A 148 -6.36 12.06 5.81
C LEU A 148 -6.79 11.12 4.66
N ARG A 149 -6.71 9.80 4.84
CA ARG A 149 -7.17 8.80 3.86
C ARG A 149 -8.68 8.61 3.96
N GLU A 150 -9.42 9.32 3.13
CA GLU A 150 -10.89 9.22 3.13
C GLU A 150 -11.40 7.80 2.85
N ARG A 151 -10.69 7.04 2.01
CA ARG A 151 -11.08 5.67 1.65
C ARG A 151 -10.97 4.71 2.83
N LEU A 152 -9.87 4.71 3.59
CA LEU A 152 -9.76 3.95 4.85
C LEU A 152 -10.85 4.33 5.85
N ARG A 153 -11.12 5.63 6.02
CA ARG A 153 -12.18 6.12 6.92
C ARG A 153 -13.56 5.65 6.48
N ALA A 154 -13.83 5.61 5.18
CA ALA A 154 -15.07 5.10 4.62
C ALA A 154 -15.22 3.60 4.89
N LEU A 155 -14.17 2.80 4.63
CA LEU A 155 -14.17 1.36 4.90
C LEU A 155 -14.39 1.08 6.39
N PHE A 156 -13.69 1.79 7.28
CA PHE A 156 -13.87 1.65 8.72
C PHE A 156 -15.31 1.98 9.15
N ARG A 157 -15.88 3.08 8.64
CA ARG A 157 -17.26 3.46 8.92
C ARG A 157 -18.26 2.41 8.45
N ILE A 158 -18.09 1.88 7.23
CA ILE A 158 -18.95 0.82 6.69
C ILE A 158 -18.87 -0.42 7.58
N ARG A 159 -17.65 -0.83 7.96
CA ARG A 159 -17.45 -2.00 8.84
C ARG A 159 -18.16 -1.84 10.19
N MET A 160 -18.09 -0.66 10.79
CA MET A 160 -18.73 -0.37 12.08
C MET A 160 -20.26 -0.22 11.99
N CYS A 161 -20.79 0.07 10.80
CA CYS A 161 -22.22 0.22 10.52
C CYS A 161 -22.92 -1.09 10.14
N ASP A 162 -22.17 -2.15 9.85
CA ASP A 162 -22.71 -3.46 9.51
C ASP A 162 -23.54 -4.02 10.70
N PRO A 163 -24.85 -4.31 10.51
CA PRO A 163 -25.77 -4.75 11.58
C PRO A 163 -25.29 -5.94 12.39
N PHE A 164 -24.44 -6.79 11.81
CA PHE A 164 -23.90 -7.97 12.47
C PHE A 164 -22.80 -7.67 13.49
N THR A 165 -22.18 -6.49 13.43
CA THR A 165 -21.01 -6.15 14.27
C THR A 165 -21.38 -5.33 15.50
N ASN A 166 -22.44 -4.52 15.40
CA ASN A 166 -22.84 -3.63 16.49
C ASN A 166 -24.37 -3.50 16.49
N GLY A 167 -25.04 -4.18 17.42
CA GLY A 167 -26.50 -4.22 17.57
C GLY A 167 -27.18 -2.89 17.94
N ARG A 168 -26.70 -1.76 17.42
CA ARG A 168 -27.25 -0.42 17.57
C ARG A 168 -27.24 0.30 16.22
N LEU A 169 -28.31 0.09 15.46
CA LEU A 169 -28.72 0.95 14.36
C LEU A 169 -29.09 2.33 14.94
N SER A 170 -28.21 3.32 14.84
CA SER A 170 -28.63 4.70 15.11
C SER A 170 -27.97 5.75 14.22
N TRP A 171 -26.83 5.47 13.60
CA TRP A 171 -26.16 6.45 12.73
C TRP A 171 -25.37 5.78 11.61
N CYS A 172 -26.06 5.36 10.54
CA CYS A 172 -25.41 5.04 9.27
C CYS A 172 -25.81 6.11 8.26
N VAL A 173 -24.85 7.00 8.04
CA VAL A 173 -25.02 8.35 7.48
C VAL A 173 -25.63 8.34 6.08
N GLU A 174 -26.74 9.06 5.95
CA GLU A 174 -27.19 9.66 4.70
C GLU A 174 -26.23 10.82 4.35
N ARG A 175 -25.44 10.64 3.29
CA ARG A 175 -24.94 11.75 2.47
C ARG A 175 -24.53 11.23 1.10
N GLU A 176 -25.30 11.63 0.10
CA GLU A 176 -24.95 11.53 -1.32
C GLU A 176 -23.51 12.03 -1.53
N VAL A 177 -22.66 11.18 -2.12
CA VAL A 177 -21.45 11.65 -2.80
C VAL A 177 -21.84 11.83 -4.26
N TYR A 178 -22.12 13.07 -4.64
CA TYR A 178 -22.31 13.47 -6.03
C TYR A 178 -20.94 13.52 -6.71
N VAL A 179 -20.77 12.73 -7.77
CA VAL A 179 -19.61 12.81 -8.67
C VAL A 179 -19.97 13.77 -9.79
N ASP A 180 -19.29 14.91 -9.88
CA ASP A 180 -19.00 15.52 -11.18
C ASP A 180 -17.78 16.46 -11.11
N GLN A 181 -17.03 16.51 -12.23
CA GLN A 181 -15.84 17.31 -12.58
C GLN A 181 -14.42 16.73 -12.47
N LEU A 182 -14.18 15.49 -11.98
CA LEU A 182 -12.82 14.91 -11.96
C LEU A 182 -12.62 13.60 -12.74
N GLY A 183 -13.62 13.14 -13.52
CA GLY A 183 -13.43 12.00 -14.42
C GLY A 183 -13.15 10.65 -13.72
N ILE A 184 -13.42 10.54 -12.42
CA ILE A 184 -13.27 9.28 -11.68
C ILE A 184 -14.54 8.44 -11.88
N GLN A 185 -14.41 7.32 -12.59
CA GLN A 185 -15.48 6.36 -12.78
C GLN A 185 -15.79 5.61 -11.47
N GLY A 186 -17.03 5.76 -10.99
CA GLY A 186 -17.83 4.69 -10.37
C GLY A 186 -17.66 4.43 -8.86
N ILE A 187 -18.51 5.06 -8.04
CA ILE A 187 -19.19 4.34 -6.95
C ILE A 187 -20.68 4.31 -7.33
N GLN A 188 -21.16 3.17 -7.83
CA GLN A 188 -22.59 2.98 -8.10
C GLN A 188 -23.30 2.72 -6.76
N ARG A 189 -23.95 3.78 -6.27
CA ARG A 189 -25.18 3.82 -5.45
C ARG A 189 -25.40 2.68 -4.44
N VAL A 190 -25.14 2.96 -3.16
CA VAL A 190 -25.71 2.18 -2.03
C VAL A 190 -27.13 2.68 -1.78
N SER A 191 -28.14 1.85 -2.07
CA SER A 191 -29.54 2.12 -1.75
C SER A 191 -29.89 1.44 -0.43
N TRP A 192 -30.19 2.22 0.60
CA TRP A 192 -30.71 1.74 1.88
C TRP A 192 -32.24 1.63 1.81
N ILE A 193 -32.79 0.41 1.86
CA ILE A 193 -34.22 0.22 2.13
C ILE A 193 -34.35 -0.04 3.64
N LEU A 194 -34.72 1.00 4.38
CA LEU A 194 -35.32 0.87 5.70
C LEU A 194 -36.75 0.33 5.50
N LEU A 195 -37.01 -0.94 5.84
CA LEU A 195 -38.36 -1.33 6.20
C LEU A 195 -38.59 -0.90 7.66
N PRO A 196 -39.60 -0.07 7.97
CA PRO A 196 -39.93 0.24 9.34
C PRO A 196 -40.39 -1.05 10.03
N GLN A 197 -39.72 -1.40 11.12
CA GLN A 197 -40.25 -2.33 12.11
C GLN A 197 -41.53 -1.71 12.69
N MET A 198 -42.68 -2.02 12.10
CA MET A 198 -43.96 -1.83 12.78
C MET A 198 -44.05 -2.87 13.90
N ALA A 199 -43.56 -2.52 15.08
CA ALA A 199 -44.14 -3.05 16.30
C ALA A 199 -45.36 -2.18 16.64
N PRO A 200 -46.59 -2.71 16.72
CA PRO A 200 -47.62 -2.01 17.46
C PRO A 200 -47.33 -2.19 18.96
N ALA A 201 -46.96 -1.07 19.58
CA ALA A 201 -47.17 -0.89 21.00
C ALA A 201 -48.68 -0.74 21.28
N GLY A 202 -49.19 -1.57 22.19
CA GLY A 202 -50.26 -1.21 23.12
C GLY A 202 -51.68 -1.66 22.78
N GLY A 203 -52.30 -2.36 23.75
CA GLY A 203 -53.73 -2.24 24.00
C GLY A 203 -54.40 -3.50 24.57
N GLY A 204 -54.68 -3.51 25.89
CA GLY A 204 -55.78 -4.27 26.50
C GLY A 204 -55.43 -5.65 27.03
#